data_AF-A0A963HYQ2-F1
#
_entry.id   AF-A0A963HYQ2-F1
#
_cell.length_a   1.000
_cell.length_b   1.000
_cell.length_c   1.000
_cell.angle_alpha   90.00
_cell.angle_beta   90.00
_cell.angle_gamma   90.00
#
_symmetry.space_group_name_H-M   'P 1'
#
loop_
_entity.id
_entity.type
_entity.pdbx_description
1 polymer ?
#
loop_
_entity_poly.entity_id
_entity_poly.type
_entity_poly.pdbx_seq_one_letter_code
_entity_poly.pdbx_strand_id
1 'polypeptide(L)'
;MFAFLLKLRVVLCALALLPGAAHAEGGSLFPDEAPVIARLLDDGIAAEAVGFAAGAEARYCWAARLGSVEGQYRLGKFYLAHRRPGLGPTVATTLLSFAAQRGHLEAQKLLAGRAPGRIDTPACFEQVLDLAVIKTLGRVISRQEVQRYVAALPAARRAHAQMVQRLAPRFGVDPRFALAIVRNESGFDPKALSPKNAMGLMQLINPKSTLLTFSNTRG
;
A
#
# COMPACT_ATOMS: atom_id res chain seq x y z
N MET A 1 -4.62 -45.72 47.65
CA MET A 1 -5.75 -45.15 46.87
C MET A 1 -5.84 -43.62 47.05
N PHE A 2 -4.76 -42.87 46.77
CA PHE A 2 -4.75 -41.39 46.88
C PHE A 2 -3.61 -40.72 46.08
N ALA A 3 -3.13 -41.35 44.99
CA ALA A 3 -1.96 -40.87 44.24
C ALA A 3 -2.14 -40.87 42.72
N PHE A 4 -3.38 -40.75 42.21
CA PHE A 4 -3.65 -40.76 40.76
C PHE A 4 -4.54 -39.62 40.25
N LEU A 5 -5.04 -38.74 41.13
CA LEU A 5 -5.98 -37.66 40.75
C LEU A 5 -5.34 -36.26 40.66
N LEU A 6 -4.00 -36.13 40.78
CA LEU A 6 -3.30 -34.84 40.75
C LEU A 6 -2.45 -34.59 39.49
N LYS A 7 -2.65 -35.37 38.42
CA LYS A 7 -1.96 -35.15 37.13
C LYS A 7 -2.89 -34.72 35.98
N LEU A 8 -4.19 -34.52 36.26
CA LEU A 8 -5.19 -34.19 35.24
C LEU A 8 -5.67 -32.72 35.25
N ARG A 9 -4.88 -31.80 35.82
CA ARG A 9 -5.21 -30.35 35.87
C ARG A 9 -4.16 -29.42 35.27
N VAL A 10 -3.05 -29.93 34.74
CA VAL A 10 -1.96 -29.08 34.21
C VAL A 10 -1.89 -29.06 32.68
N VAL A 11 -2.71 -29.85 31.97
CA VAL A 11 -2.70 -29.89 30.49
C VAL A 11 -3.77 -28.99 29.85
N LEU A 12 -4.43 -28.13 30.63
CA LEU A 12 -5.45 -27.20 30.13
C LEU A 12 -5.00 -25.73 30.21
N CYS A 13 -3.78 -25.42 29.79
CA CYS A 13 -3.36 -24.00 29.69
C CYS A 13 -2.22 -23.73 28.69
N ALA A 14 -2.06 -24.55 27.64
CA ALA A 14 -0.98 -24.38 26.66
C ALA A 14 -1.48 -24.21 25.21
N LEU A 15 -2.71 -23.72 25.01
CA LEU A 15 -3.28 -23.46 23.68
C LEU A 15 -3.74 -22.00 23.50
N ALA A 16 -3.05 -21.07 24.16
CA ALA A 16 -3.34 -19.64 24.08
C ALA A 16 -2.07 -18.81 23.81
N LEU A 17 -1.29 -19.18 22.79
CA LEU A 17 -0.23 -18.32 22.24
C LEU A 17 -0.25 -18.40 20.70
N LEU A 18 -1.36 -17.96 20.11
CA LEU A 18 -1.38 -17.45 18.74
C LEU A 18 -1.47 -15.93 18.81
N PRO A 19 -0.35 -15.19 18.76
CA PRO A 19 -0.39 -13.75 18.51
C PRO A 19 -0.64 -13.56 17.01
N GLY A 20 -1.89 -13.72 16.59
CA GLY A 20 -2.20 -13.79 15.17
C GLY A 20 -3.65 -13.49 14.79
N ALA A 21 -4.37 -12.68 15.55
CA ALA A 21 -5.69 -12.20 15.14
C ALA A 21 -6.14 -10.99 15.98
N ALA A 22 -5.35 -9.93 16.03
CA ALA A 22 -5.76 -8.69 16.72
C ALA A 22 -5.63 -7.46 15.81
N HIS A 23 -5.92 -7.59 14.52
CA HIS A 23 -6.14 -6.44 13.63
C HIS A 23 -7.08 -6.86 12.50
N ALA A 24 -8.38 -6.96 12.79
CA ALA A 24 -9.39 -7.21 11.77
C ALA A 24 -10.49 -6.13 11.72
N GLU A 25 -10.57 -5.20 12.69
CA GLU A 25 -11.67 -4.22 12.74
C GLU A 25 -11.28 -2.76 12.46
N GLY A 26 -10.00 -2.42 12.53
CA GLY A 26 -9.50 -1.13 12.04
C GLY A 26 -9.22 -1.21 10.55
N GLY A 27 -9.85 -0.35 9.74
CA GLY A 27 -9.44 -0.16 8.34
C GLY A 27 -7.96 0.23 8.25
N SER A 28 -7.34 0.00 7.09
CA SER A 28 -5.92 0.33 6.88
C SER A 28 -5.63 1.81 7.17
N LEU A 29 -4.46 2.10 7.73
CA LEU A 29 -3.96 3.46 7.92
C LEU A 29 -3.65 4.16 6.59
N PHE A 30 -3.54 3.38 5.50
CA PHE A 30 -3.20 3.86 4.15
C PHE A 30 -4.30 3.50 3.15
N PRO A 31 -5.50 4.10 3.23
CA PRO A 31 -6.63 3.74 2.39
C PRO A 31 -6.39 4.03 0.90
N ASP A 32 -5.52 5.00 0.58
CA ASP A 32 -5.19 5.38 -0.79
C ASP A 32 -4.13 4.46 -1.43
N GLU A 33 -3.38 3.68 -0.64
CA GLU A 33 -2.39 2.70 -1.11
C GLU A 33 -3.01 1.38 -1.55
N ALA A 34 -2.46 0.75 -2.59
CA ALA A 34 -2.97 -0.54 -3.11
C ALA A 34 -3.09 -1.57 -1.97
N PRO A 35 -4.12 -2.47 -1.96
CA PRO A 35 -4.43 -3.26 -0.76
C PRO A 35 -3.27 -4.14 -0.25
N VAL A 36 -2.42 -4.61 -1.16
CA VAL A 36 -1.20 -5.37 -0.80
C VAL A 36 -0.17 -4.48 -0.11
N ILE A 37 0.05 -3.27 -0.62
CA ILE A 37 0.99 -2.28 -0.06
C ILE A 37 0.47 -1.79 1.30
N ALA A 38 -0.80 -1.40 1.37
CA ALA A 38 -1.48 -0.98 2.59
C ALA A 38 -1.28 -2.00 3.73
N ARG A 39 -1.52 -3.28 3.44
CA ARG A 39 -1.28 -4.36 4.41
C ARG A 39 0.19 -4.48 4.83
N LEU A 40 1.13 -4.39 3.89
CA LEU A 40 2.56 -4.42 4.22
C LEU A 40 2.94 -3.28 5.18
N LEU A 41 2.42 -2.09 4.95
CA LEU A 41 2.66 -0.92 5.80
C LEU A 41 2.05 -1.10 7.20
N ASP A 42 0.79 -1.52 7.29
CA ASP A 42 0.12 -1.76 8.57
C ASP A 42 0.83 -2.87 9.37
N ASP A 43 1.14 -4.00 8.73
CA ASP A 43 1.86 -5.10 9.38
C ASP A 43 3.28 -4.67 9.79
N GLY A 44 3.90 -3.75 9.04
CA GLY A 44 5.22 -3.18 9.34
C GLY A 44 5.19 -2.29 10.58
N ILE A 45 4.18 -1.43 10.69
CA ILE A 45 3.95 -0.58 11.87
C ILE A 45 3.68 -1.44 13.09
N ALA A 46 2.83 -2.46 12.95
CA ALA A 46 2.54 -3.40 14.03
C ALA A 46 3.81 -4.15 14.48
N ALA A 47 4.65 -4.60 13.54
CA ALA A 47 5.92 -5.24 13.84
C ALA A 47 6.89 -4.30 14.59
N GLU A 48 6.96 -3.02 14.19
CA GLU A 48 7.77 -2.01 14.86
C GLU A 48 7.26 -1.74 16.29
N ALA A 49 5.94 -1.65 16.48
CA ALA A 49 5.32 -1.41 17.78
C ALA A 49 5.60 -2.52 18.80
N VAL A 50 5.77 -3.77 18.35
CA VAL A 50 6.14 -4.90 19.20
C VAL A 50 7.65 -5.17 19.25
N GLY A 51 8.47 -4.26 18.68
CA GLY A 51 9.93 -4.37 18.70
C GLY A 51 10.53 -5.42 17.74
N PHE A 52 9.73 -5.97 16.81
CA PHE A 52 10.20 -6.94 15.82
C PHE A 52 10.86 -6.24 14.62
N ALA A 53 12.05 -5.68 14.83
CA ALA A 53 12.76 -4.84 13.86
C ALA A 53 12.97 -5.52 12.50
N ALA A 54 13.39 -6.79 12.47
CA ALA A 54 13.60 -7.52 11.22
C ALA A 54 12.30 -7.69 10.41
N GLY A 55 11.18 -7.92 11.09
CA GLY A 55 9.87 -8.03 10.44
C GLY A 55 9.34 -6.70 9.93
N ALA A 56 9.58 -5.61 10.65
CA ALA A 56 9.25 -4.26 10.23
C ALA A 56 10.04 -3.87 8.97
N GLU A 57 11.36 -4.03 9.01
CA GLU A 57 12.26 -3.76 7.89
C GLU A 57 11.85 -4.49 6.61
N ALA A 58 11.60 -5.80 6.72
CA ALA A 58 11.22 -6.61 5.56
C ALA A 58 9.94 -6.08 4.90
N ARG A 59 8.93 -5.74 5.70
CA ARG A 59 7.64 -5.24 5.20
C ARG A 59 7.75 -3.85 4.59
N TYR A 60 8.45 -2.93 5.25
CA TYR A 60 8.72 -1.61 4.69
C TYR A 60 9.53 -1.69 3.40
N CYS A 61 10.49 -2.62 3.31
CA CYS A 61 11.20 -2.80 2.05
C CYS A 61 10.32 -3.32 0.93
N TRP A 62 9.49 -4.34 1.19
CA TRP A 62 8.53 -4.79 0.18
C TRP A 62 7.59 -3.68 -0.29
N ALA A 63 7.07 -2.86 0.62
CA ALA A 63 6.24 -1.71 0.27
C ALA A 63 7.01 -0.67 -0.58
N ALA A 64 8.23 -0.31 -0.16
CA ALA A 64 9.08 0.65 -0.87
C ALA A 64 9.46 0.16 -2.28
N ARG A 65 9.76 -1.14 -2.41
CA ARG A 65 10.10 -1.79 -3.67
C ARG A 65 8.92 -1.84 -4.64
N LEU A 66 7.70 -2.00 -4.13
CA LEU A 66 6.46 -1.92 -4.91
C LEU A 66 6.09 -0.48 -5.31
N GLY A 67 6.93 0.52 -4.97
CA GLY A 67 6.76 1.92 -5.39
C GLY A 67 6.00 2.80 -4.42
N SER A 68 5.69 2.32 -3.21
CA SER A 68 5.02 3.12 -2.18
C SER A 68 5.91 4.25 -1.68
N VAL A 69 5.39 5.48 -1.73
CA VAL A 69 6.07 6.68 -1.21
C VAL A 69 6.18 6.60 0.30
N GLU A 70 5.11 6.15 0.96
CA GLU A 70 5.09 5.92 2.41
C GLU A 70 6.07 4.81 2.80
N GLY A 71 6.12 3.72 2.03
CA GLY A 71 7.08 2.63 2.25
C GLY A 71 8.54 3.11 2.19
N GLN A 72 8.87 3.95 1.20
CA GLN A 72 10.20 4.57 1.07
C GLN A 72 10.54 5.44 2.29
N TYR A 73 9.61 6.30 2.73
CA TYR A 73 9.79 7.14 3.91
C TYR A 73 9.99 6.31 5.18
N ARG A 74 9.16 5.29 5.41
CA ARG A 74 9.23 4.44 6.60
C ARG A 74 10.52 3.63 6.66
N LEU A 75 10.93 3.01 5.56
CA LEU A 75 12.20 2.28 5.51
C LEU A 75 13.38 3.24 5.73
N GLY A 76 13.35 4.43 5.13
CA GLY A 76 14.37 5.45 5.33
C GLY A 76 14.49 5.87 6.81
N LYS A 77 13.38 6.17 7.47
CA LYS A 77 13.35 6.45 8.92
C LYS A 77 13.83 5.27 9.75
N PHE A 78 13.42 4.06 9.39
CA PHE A 78 13.80 2.85 10.09
C PHE A 78 15.33 2.68 10.10
N TYR A 79 16.01 2.94 8.98
CA TYR A 79 17.48 2.91 8.88
C TYR A 79 18.19 4.08 9.56
N LEU A 80 17.55 5.25 9.69
CA LEU A 80 18.09 6.32 10.54
C LEU A 80 18.05 5.93 12.02
N ALA A 81 16.98 5.28 12.46
CA ALA A 81 16.80 4.85 13.85
C ALA A 81 17.67 3.64 14.21
N HIS A 82 17.77 2.66 13.31
CA HIS A 82 18.51 1.42 13.52
C HIS A 82 19.83 1.48 12.76
N ARG A 83 20.88 2.02 13.42
CA ARG A 83 22.22 2.14 12.83
C ARG A 83 22.71 0.79 12.34
N ARG A 84 22.71 0.58 11.02
CA ARG A 84 23.39 -0.55 10.36
C ARG A 84 24.83 -0.17 10.06
N PRO A 85 25.83 -0.97 10.47
CA PRO A 85 27.22 -0.73 10.14
C PRO A 85 27.42 -0.62 8.62
N GLY A 86 28.12 0.41 8.16
CA GLY A 86 28.63 0.53 6.79
C GLY A 86 27.69 1.16 5.73
N LEU A 87 26.36 1.04 5.85
CA LEU A 87 25.43 1.43 4.77
C LEU A 87 24.11 2.10 5.23
N GLY A 88 23.82 2.16 6.54
CA GLY A 88 22.54 2.67 7.04
C GLY A 88 22.23 4.14 6.67
N PRO A 89 23.14 5.10 6.92
CA PRO A 89 22.83 6.52 6.73
C PRO A 89 22.67 6.97 5.27
N THR A 90 23.48 6.44 4.34
CA THR A 90 23.42 6.82 2.92
C THR A 90 22.19 6.23 2.24
N VAL A 91 21.88 4.95 2.52
CA VAL A 91 20.65 4.30 2.03
C VAL A 91 19.41 4.98 2.59
N ALA A 92 19.41 5.34 3.88
CA ALA A 92 18.31 6.09 4.48
C ALA A 92 18.07 7.43 3.79
N THR A 93 19.14 8.18 3.52
CA THR A 93 19.07 9.47 2.84
C THR A 93 18.53 9.31 1.41
N THR A 94 18.93 8.25 0.72
CA THR A 94 18.44 7.91 -0.63
C THR A 94 16.94 7.63 -0.63
N LEU A 95 16.47 6.77 0.27
CA LEU A 95 15.04 6.43 0.40
C LEU A 95 14.18 7.64 0.76
N LEU A 96 14.64 8.46 1.71
CA LEU A 96 13.96 9.70 2.08
C LEU A 96 13.93 10.70 0.91
N SER A 97 14.98 10.71 0.07
CA SER A 97 15.04 11.60 -1.09
C SER A 97 14.01 11.21 -2.14
N PHE A 98 13.84 9.91 -2.40
CA PHE A 98 12.78 9.42 -3.30
C PHE A 98 11.38 9.79 -2.80
N ALA A 99 11.13 9.63 -1.49
CA ALA A 99 9.85 10.01 -0.90
C ALA A 99 9.62 11.53 -0.98
N ALA A 100 10.63 12.32 -0.64
CA ALA A 100 10.57 13.79 -0.63
C ALA A 100 10.30 14.38 -2.02
N GLN A 101 10.97 13.88 -3.06
CA GLN A 101 10.79 14.30 -4.45
C GLN A 101 9.38 14.00 -4.98
N ARG A 102 8.70 13.01 -4.40
CA ARG A 102 7.32 12.63 -4.74
C ARG A 102 6.27 13.29 -3.84
N GLY A 103 6.68 14.30 -3.05
CA GLY A 103 5.76 15.13 -2.25
C GLY A 103 5.58 14.70 -0.80
N HIS A 104 6.37 13.75 -0.28
CA HIS A 104 6.25 13.36 1.13
C HIS A 104 6.82 14.43 2.06
N LEU A 105 5.94 15.15 2.75
CA LEU A 105 6.29 16.34 3.56
C LEU A 105 7.28 16.03 4.69
N GLU A 106 7.06 14.94 5.43
CA GLU A 106 7.90 14.57 6.56
C GLU A 106 9.30 14.11 6.11
N ALA A 107 9.40 13.50 4.92
CA ALA A 107 10.69 13.18 4.32
C ALA A 107 11.45 14.45 3.93
N GLN A 108 10.76 15.46 3.36
CA GLN A 108 11.36 16.76 3.06
C GLN A 108 11.87 17.45 4.33
N LYS A 109 11.09 17.42 5.43
CA LYS A 109 11.50 17.95 6.73
C LYS A 109 12.76 17.25 7.27
N LEU A 110 12.83 15.92 7.17
CA LEU A 110 14.00 15.13 7.61
C LEU A 110 15.26 15.39 6.78
N LEU A 111 15.11 15.87 5.56
CA LEU A 111 16.22 16.20 4.65
C LEU A 111 16.54 17.69 4.61
N ALA A 112 15.78 18.54 5.30
CA ALA A 112 16.02 19.98 5.31
C ALA A 112 17.45 20.29 5.76
N GLY A 113 18.18 21.06 4.94
CA GLY A 113 19.57 21.43 5.20
C GLY A 113 20.60 20.34 4.92
N ARG A 114 20.22 19.20 4.31
CA ARG A 114 21.15 18.14 3.89
C ARG A 114 21.45 18.24 2.40
N ALA A 115 22.73 18.21 2.05
CA ALA A 115 23.14 18.14 0.65
C ALA A 115 22.79 16.76 0.06
N PRO A 116 22.42 16.68 -1.23
CA PRO A 116 22.27 15.41 -1.91
C PRO A 116 23.60 14.66 -1.86
N GLY A 117 23.56 13.45 -1.28
CA GLY A 117 24.72 12.58 -1.15
C GLY A 117 24.78 11.53 -2.27
N ARG A 118 25.65 10.53 -2.08
CA ARG A 118 25.69 9.34 -2.94
C ARG A 118 24.33 8.62 -2.87
N ILE A 119 23.85 8.18 -4.03
CA ILE A 119 22.66 7.35 -4.14
C ILE A 119 23.07 5.90 -3.87
N ASP A 120 22.56 5.33 -2.79
CA ASP A 120 22.75 3.93 -2.40
C ASP A 120 21.37 3.27 -2.24
N THR A 121 21.14 2.16 -2.95
CA THR A 121 19.89 1.39 -2.85
C THR A 121 19.99 0.31 -1.77
N PRO A 122 18.89 -0.01 -1.07
CA PRO A 122 18.89 -1.10 -0.11
C PRO A 122 19.01 -2.45 -0.82
N ALA A 123 19.70 -3.41 -0.21
CA ALA A 123 19.90 -4.76 -0.77
C ALA A 123 18.60 -5.47 -1.18
N CYS A 124 17.50 -5.19 -0.49
CA CYS A 124 16.19 -5.76 -0.80
C CYS A 124 15.56 -5.25 -2.12
N PHE A 125 16.10 -4.19 -2.72
CA PHE A 125 15.77 -3.79 -4.10
C PHE A 125 16.54 -4.63 -5.12
N GLU A 126 17.75 -5.08 -4.78
CA GLU A 126 18.62 -5.89 -5.63
C GLU A 126 18.26 -7.38 -5.59
N GLN A 127 17.60 -7.84 -4.53
CA GLN A 127 17.09 -9.20 -4.42
C GLN A 127 16.17 -9.49 -5.61
N VAL A 128 16.53 -10.43 -6.49
CA VAL A 128 15.60 -10.88 -7.55
C VAL A 128 14.32 -11.38 -6.89
N LEU A 129 13.14 -10.95 -7.38
CA LEU A 129 11.88 -11.49 -6.89
C LEU A 129 11.92 -13.01 -7.14
N ASP A 130 11.94 -13.80 -6.07
CA ASP A 130 11.83 -15.24 -6.22
C ASP A 130 10.52 -15.55 -6.95
N LEU A 131 10.55 -16.46 -7.92
CA LEU A 131 9.37 -16.98 -8.62
C LEU A 131 8.30 -17.48 -7.63
N ALA A 132 8.69 -18.00 -6.47
CA ALA A 132 7.76 -18.35 -5.41
C ALA A 132 7.00 -17.12 -4.87
N VAL A 133 7.67 -15.97 -4.77
CA VAL A 133 7.06 -14.70 -4.37
C VAL A 133 6.23 -14.09 -5.51
N ILE A 134 6.66 -14.20 -6.77
CA ILE A 134 5.83 -13.82 -7.92
C ILE A 134 4.54 -14.65 -7.94
N LYS A 135 4.60 -15.94 -7.60
CA LYS A 135 3.42 -16.81 -7.55
C LYS A 135 2.45 -16.41 -6.42
N THR A 136 2.95 -15.92 -5.29
CA THR A 136 2.10 -15.39 -4.20
C THR A 136 1.55 -14.01 -4.53
N LEU A 137 2.29 -13.14 -5.22
CA LEU A 137 1.82 -11.82 -5.68
C LEU A 137 0.86 -11.90 -6.87
N GLY A 138 1.09 -12.84 -7.79
CA GLY A 138 0.24 -13.16 -8.94
C GLY A 138 -1.01 -13.96 -8.57
N ARG A 139 -1.32 -14.09 -7.28
CA ARG A 139 -2.56 -14.71 -6.82
C ARG A 139 -3.76 -13.92 -7.36
N VAL A 140 -4.66 -14.65 -8.00
CA VAL A 140 -5.98 -14.13 -8.38
C VAL A 140 -6.72 -13.66 -7.11
N ILE A 141 -7.00 -12.36 -7.03
CA ILE A 141 -7.72 -11.76 -5.90
C ILE A 141 -9.12 -12.39 -5.81
N SER A 142 -9.48 -12.86 -4.61
CA SER A 142 -10.77 -13.51 -4.38
C SER A 142 -11.91 -12.48 -4.37
N ARG A 143 -13.14 -12.93 -4.65
CA ARG A 143 -14.33 -12.06 -4.57
C ARG A 143 -14.54 -11.49 -3.16
N GLN A 144 -14.22 -12.26 -2.12
CA GLN A 144 -14.36 -11.85 -0.72
C GLN A 144 -13.42 -10.70 -0.37
N GLU A 145 -12.18 -10.72 -0.87
CA GLU A 145 -11.23 -9.63 -0.65
C GLU A 145 -11.67 -8.34 -1.30
N VAL A 146 -12.19 -8.43 -2.53
CA VAL A 146 -12.75 -7.27 -3.22
C VAL A 146 -13.97 -6.71 -2.46
N GLN A 147 -14.83 -7.57 -1.92
CA GLN A 147 -15.97 -7.13 -1.11
C GLN A 147 -15.52 -6.40 0.16
N ARG A 148 -14.52 -6.93 0.88
CA ARG A 148 -13.95 -6.27 2.06
C ARG A 148 -13.36 -4.90 1.72
N TYR A 149 -12.62 -4.83 0.63
CA TYR A 149 -12.07 -3.56 0.13
C TYR A 149 -13.18 -2.54 -0.18
N VAL A 150 -14.20 -2.93 -0.92
CA VAL A 150 -15.33 -2.04 -1.26
C VAL A 150 -16.08 -1.60 -0.01
N ALA A 151 -16.31 -2.49 0.95
CA ALA A 151 -16.97 -2.17 2.21
C ALA A 151 -16.20 -1.11 3.03
N ALA A 152 -14.87 -1.11 2.98
CA ALA A 152 -14.03 -0.14 3.69
C ALA A 152 -14.03 1.26 3.07
N LEU A 153 -14.48 1.44 1.82
CA LEU A 153 -14.51 2.75 1.17
C LEU A 153 -15.52 3.71 1.84
N PRO A 154 -15.26 5.03 1.82
CA PRO A 154 -16.26 6.04 2.20
C PRO A 154 -17.56 5.86 1.42
N ALA A 155 -18.71 6.18 2.02
CA ALA A 155 -20.03 5.89 1.46
C ALA A 155 -20.21 6.35 0.00
N ALA A 156 -19.75 7.55 -0.33
CA ALA A 156 -19.80 8.08 -1.70
C ALA A 156 -18.97 7.24 -2.68
N ARG A 157 -17.72 6.89 -2.36
CA ARG A 157 -16.85 6.06 -3.21
C ARG A 157 -17.38 4.61 -3.30
N ARG A 158 -17.94 4.09 -2.21
CA ARG A 158 -18.53 2.76 -2.13
C ARG A 158 -19.70 2.59 -3.10
N ALA A 159 -20.57 3.60 -3.22
CA ALA A 159 -21.68 3.57 -4.16
C ALA A 159 -21.21 3.43 -5.62
N HIS A 160 -20.17 4.17 -6.00
CA HIS A 160 -19.56 4.08 -7.33
C HIS A 160 -18.88 2.72 -7.55
N ALA A 161 -18.15 2.21 -6.56
CA ALA A 161 -17.55 0.88 -6.64
C ALA A 161 -18.59 -0.23 -6.85
N GLN A 162 -19.71 -0.18 -6.12
CA GLN A 162 -20.82 -1.12 -6.29
C GLN A 162 -21.49 -0.99 -7.67
N MET A 163 -21.62 0.22 -8.20
CA MET A 163 -22.11 0.44 -9.56
C MET A 163 -21.19 -0.20 -10.61
N VAL A 164 -19.87 0.00 -10.50
CA VAL A 164 -18.87 -0.61 -11.38
C VAL A 164 -18.96 -2.14 -11.31
N GLN A 165 -19.08 -2.72 -10.11
CA GLN A 165 -19.23 -4.17 -9.95
C GLN A 165 -20.45 -4.74 -10.69
N ARG A 166 -21.56 -4.01 -10.70
CA ARG A 166 -22.79 -4.43 -11.40
C ARG A 166 -22.70 -4.26 -12.90
N LEU A 167 -22.01 -3.22 -13.38
CA LEU A 167 -21.97 -2.88 -14.80
C LEU A 167 -20.86 -3.60 -15.57
N ALA A 168 -19.69 -3.81 -14.96
CA ALA A 168 -18.54 -4.42 -15.64
C ALA A 168 -18.85 -5.75 -16.36
N PRO A 169 -19.63 -6.69 -15.77
CA PRO A 169 -19.97 -7.94 -16.46
C PRO A 169 -20.80 -7.74 -17.73
N ARG A 170 -21.60 -6.67 -17.83
CA ARG A 170 -22.41 -6.37 -19.02
C ARG A 170 -21.54 -6.02 -20.23
N PHE A 171 -20.30 -5.59 -20.00
CA PHE A 171 -19.32 -5.27 -21.03
C PHE A 171 -18.24 -6.35 -21.17
N GLY A 172 -18.43 -7.53 -20.57
CA GLY A 172 -17.44 -8.62 -20.60
C GLY A 172 -16.16 -8.34 -19.80
N VAL A 173 -16.18 -7.34 -18.90
CA VAL A 173 -15.02 -6.96 -18.09
C VAL A 173 -15.12 -7.60 -16.70
N ASP A 174 -14.02 -8.20 -16.23
CA ASP A 174 -13.96 -8.72 -14.86
C ASP A 174 -14.13 -7.57 -13.85
N PRO A 175 -15.08 -7.65 -12.90
CA PRO A 175 -15.33 -6.59 -11.92
C PRO A 175 -14.10 -6.20 -11.10
N ARG A 176 -13.20 -7.15 -10.80
CA ARG A 176 -11.99 -6.90 -10.01
C ARG A 176 -11.01 -6.06 -10.82
N PHE A 177 -10.89 -6.36 -12.12
CA PHE A 177 -10.09 -5.57 -13.05
C PHE A 177 -10.68 -4.15 -13.20
N ALA A 178 -11.98 -4.02 -13.45
CA ALA A 178 -12.63 -2.71 -13.59
C ALA A 178 -12.46 -1.84 -12.34
N LEU A 179 -12.61 -2.41 -11.14
CA LEU A 179 -12.39 -1.69 -9.88
C LEU A 179 -10.94 -1.24 -9.71
N ALA A 180 -9.97 -2.06 -10.12
CA ALA A 180 -8.56 -1.69 -10.05
C ALA A 180 -8.24 -0.51 -10.97
N ILE A 181 -8.78 -0.53 -12.20
CA ILE A 181 -8.65 0.61 -13.14
C ILE A 181 -9.32 1.85 -12.56
N VAL A 182 -10.58 1.79 -12.14
CA VAL A 182 -11.28 2.98 -11.58
C VAL A 182 -10.56 3.56 -10.37
N ARG A 183 -10.01 2.70 -9.50
CA ARG A 183 -9.19 3.14 -8.38
C ARG A 183 -7.98 3.94 -8.86
N ASN A 184 -7.25 3.41 -9.85
CA ASN A 184 -6.04 4.03 -10.37
C ASN A 184 -6.31 5.33 -11.13
N GLU A 185 -7.40 5.36 -11.91
CA GLU A 185 -7.74 6.46 -12.80
C GLU A 185 -8.38 7.63 -12.05
N SER A 186 -9.26 7.38 -11.08
CA SER A 186 -10.03 8.45 -10.43
C SER A 186 -10.18 8.33 -8.91
N GLY A 187 -9.70 7.25 -8.29
CA GLY A 187 -9.94 7.00 -6.87
C GLY A 187 -11.43 6.89 -6.52
N PHE A 188 -12.26 6.44 -7.47
CA PHE A 188 -13.73 6.40 -7.37
C PHE A 188 -14.43 7.76 -7.33
N ASP A 189 -13.77 8.82 -7.80
CA ASP A 189 -14.40 10.12 -8.01
C ASP A 189 -14.97 10.23 -9.44
N PRO A 190 -16.30 10.37 -9.64
CA PRO A 190 -16.87 10.57 -10.96
C PRO A 190 -16.59 11.97 -11.54
N LYS A 191 -16.13 12.93 -10.72
CA LYS A 191 -15.80 14.30 -11.13
C LYS A 191 -14.30 14.50 -11.39
N ALA A 192 -13.50 13.44 -11.29
CA ALA A 192 -12.07 13.54 -11.56
C ALA A 192 -11.80 13.99 -13.00
N LEU A 193 -10.92 14.97 -13.15
CA LEU A 193 -10.45 15.53 -14.41
C LEU A 193 -8.93 15.41 -14.47
N SER A 194 -8.42 14.75 -15.53
CA SER A 194 -6.98 14.72 -15.77
C SER A 194 -6.49 16.00 -16.48
N PRO A 195 -5.17 16.26 -16.50
CA PRO A 195 -4.58 17.36 -17.27
C PRO A 195 -4.87 17.31 -18.78
N LYS A 196 -5.27 16.15 -19.29
CA LYS A 196 -5.66 15.94 -20.70
C LYS A 196 -7.18 15.94 -20.91
N ASN A 197 -7.95 16.47 -19.95
CA ASN A 197 -9.42 16.50 -19.96
C ASN A 197 -10.08 15.12 -20.08
N ALA A 198 -9.40 14.06 -19.64
CA ALA A 198 -10.06 12.79 -19.40
C ALA A 198 -11.02 12.94 -18.21
N MET A 199 -12.19 12.33 -18.28
CA MET A 199 -13.25 12.54 -17.29
C MET A 199 -13.84 11.22 -16.78
N GLY A 200 -14.39 11.29 -15.56
CA GLY A 200 -15.18 10.20 -14.99
C GLY A 200 -14.34 9.10 -14.35
N LEU A 201 -15.03 8.03 -13.93
CA LEU A 201 -14.45 6.96 -13.13
C LEU A 201 -13.30 6.21 -13.82
N MET A 202 -13.33 6.13 -15.15
CA MET A 202 -12.31 5.43 -15.94
C MET A 202 -11.44 6.38 -16.76
N GLN A 203 -11.54 7.70 -16.51
CA GLN A 203 -10.78 8.72 -17.22
C GLN A 203 -10.85 8.52 -18.75
N LEU A 204 -12.07 8.45 -19.27
CA LEU A 204 -12.28 8.36 -20.72
C LEU A 204 -12.09 9.74 -21.33
N ILE A 205 -11.25 9.83 -22.37
CA ILE A 205 -11.12 11.04 -23.18
C ILE A 205 -12.30 11.07 -24.16
N ASN A 206 -13.12 12.11 -24.08
CA ASN A 206 -14.17 12.31 -25.07
C ASN A 206 -13.54 12.93 -26.33
N PRO A 207 -13.61 12.29 -27.51
CA PRO A 207 -13.10 12.91 -28.74
C PRO A 207 -13.81 14.23 -29.09
N LYS A 208 -15.00 14.51 -28.50
CA LYS A 208 -15.71 15.78 -28.66
C LYS A 208 -15.25 16.90 -27.72
N SER A 209 -14.39 16.65 -26.74
CA SER A 209 -13.88 17.70 -25.83
C SER A 209 -12.56 18.34 -26.28
N THR A 210 -11.92 17.82 -27.33
CA THR A 210 -10.71 18.42 -27.93
C THR A 210 -11.02 19.64 -28.81
N LEU A 211 -12.29 19.92 -29.12
CA LEU A 211 -12.72 20.97 -30.05
C LEU A 211 -13.14 22.32 -29.42
N LEU A 212 -12.87 22.56 -28.13
CA LEU A 212 -13.15 23.86 -27.47
C LEU A 212 -11.90 24.60 -26.98
N THR A 213 -10.74 24.29 -27.56
CA THR A 213 -9.54 25.11 -27.39
C THR A 213 -8.91 25.29 -28.75
N PHE A 214 -9.26 26.39 -29.41
CA PHE A 214 -8.44 27.24 -30.28
C PHE A 214 -9.35 28.09 -31.19
N SER A 215 -9.85 29.21 -30.64
CA SER A 215 -9.90 30.52 -31.32
C SER A 215 -10.51 31.57 -30.38
N ASN A 216 -9.67 32.22 -29.60
CA ASN A 216 -9.94 33.59 -29.18
C ASN A 216 -8.70 34.44 -29.49
N THR A 217 -8.57 34.80 -30.76
CA THR A 217 -7.85 35.99 -31.18
C THR A 217 -8.87 36.87 -31.90
N ARG A 218 -9.47 37.80 -31.14
CA ARG A 218 -10.02 39.03 -31.72
C ARG A 218 -8.90 40.06 -31.73
N GLY A 219 -8.72 40.72 -32.87
CA GLY A 219 -7.70 41.74 -33.14
C GLY A 219 -7.27 41.65 -34.58
#